data_AF-E3N1C6-F1
#
_entry.id   AF-E3N1C6-F1
#
_cell.length_a   1.000
_cell.length_b   1.000
_cell.length_c   1.000
_cell.angle_alpha   90.00
_cell.angle_beta   90.00
_cell.angle_gamma   90.00
#
_symmetry.space_group_name_H-M   'P 1'
#
loop_
_entity.id
_entity.type
_entity.pdbx_description
1 polymer ?
#
loop_
_entity_poly.entity_id
_entity_poly.type
_entity_poly.pdbx_seq_one_letter_code
_entity_poly.pdbx_strand_id
1 'polypeptide(L)'
;MPVIPVQYESLKAILPYMDPNKRFQISLRIPSVNSLESRIPLKVENLTLSREKTKVNRFSYQIGVYLDYGRHEIPFGVYKRRQFEERTSTYFSE
;
A
#
# COMPACT_ATOMS: atom_id res chain seq x y z
N MET A 1 -33.16 -5.51 14.15
CA MET A 1 -32.05 -4.65 14.60
C MET A 1 -30.81 -5.03 13.81
N PRO A 2 -30.07 -4.11 13.18
CA PRO A 2 -28.82 -4.48 12.55
C PRO A 2 -27.84 -4.85 13.65
N VAL A 3 -27.43 -6.12 13.70
CA VAL A 3 -26.33 -6.57 14.55
C VAL A 3 -25.06 -5.93 14.01
N ILE A 4 -24.66 -4.81 14.60
CA ILE A 4 -23.31 -4.30 14.43
C ILE A 4 -22.42 -5.38 15.04
N PRO A 5 -21.55 -6.06 14.27
CA PRO A 5 -20.68 -7.08 14.82
C PRO A 5 -19.86 -6.44 15.93
N VAL A 6 -19.73 -7.09 17.09
CA VAL A 6 -18.92 -6.60 18.23
C VAL A 6 -17.49 -6.23 17.78
N GLN A 7 -17.01 -6.89 16.73
CA GLN A 7 -15.74 -6.61 16.05
C GLN A 7 -15.64 -5.16 15.52
N TYR A 8 -16.73 -4.53 15.10
CA TYR A 8 -16.74 -3.17 14.55
C TYR A 8 -16.37 -2.11 15.59
N GLU A 9 -16.99 -2.16 16.77
CA GLU A 9 -16.71 -1.19 17.84
C GLU A 9 -15.31 -1.39 18.43
N SER A 10 -14.88 -2.66 18.57
CA SER A 10 -13.51 -2.95 19.00
C SER A 10 -12.46 -2.44 18.01
N LEU A 11 -12.66 -2.66 16.70
CA LEU A 11 -11.75 -2.15 15.67
C LEU A 11 -11.73 -0.62 15.67
N LYS A 12 -12.89 0.03 15.78
CA LYS A 12 -12.98 1.50 15.82
C LYS A 12 -12.19 2.10 16.99
N ALA A 13 -12.11 1.41 18.12
CA ALA A 13 -11.30 1.83 19.27
C ALA A 13 -9.79 1.65 19.04
N ILE A 14 -9.38 0.60 18.31
CA ILE A 14 -7.97 0.22 18.15
C ILE A 14 -7.31 0.92 16.96
N LEU A 15 -8.01 1.01 15.83
CA LEU A 15 -7.49 1.52 14.55
C LEU A 15 -6.87 2.94 14.64
N PRO A 16 -7.40 3.91 15.41
CA PRO A 16 -6.78 5.23 15.54
C PRO A 16 -5.39 5.23 16.19
N TYR A 17 -5.05 4.18 16.96
CA TYR A 17 -3.78 4.05 17.67
C TYR A 17 -2.82 3.07 16.99
N MET A 18 -3.27 2.41 15.91
CA MET A 18 -2.41 1.53 15.12
C MET A 18 -1.52 2.32 14.18
N ASP A 19 -0.33 1.76 13.94
CA ASP A 19 0.58 2.24 12.90
C ASP A 19 -0.13 2.29 11.54
N PRO A 20 -0.10 3.43 10.83
CA PRO A 20 -0.75 3.62 9.53
C PRO A 20 -0.41 2.55 8.50
N ASN A 21 0.85 2.10 8.48
CA ASN A 21 1.33 1.13 7.49
C ASN A 21 0.76 -0.26 7.76
N LYS A 22 0.53 -0.59 9.04
CA LYS A 22 -0.13 -1.83 9.45
C LYS A 22 -1.61 -1.79 9.08
N ARG A 23 -2.27 -0.63 9.21
CA ARG A 23 -3.67 -0.42 8.77
C ARG A 23 -3.84 -0.65 7.28
N PHE A 24 -2.90 -0.17 6.46
CA PHE A 24 -2.92 -0.46 5.01
C PHE A 24 -2.82 -1.95 4.70
N GLN A 25 -1.93 -2.69 5.38
CA GLN A 25 -1.82 -4.14 5.18
C GLN A 25 -3.09 -4.89 5.57
N ILE A 26 -3.73 -4.49 6.67
CA ILE A 26 -5.01 -5.08 7.10
C ILE A 26 -6.10 -4.79 6.07
N SER A 27 -6.20 -3.54 5.61
CA SER A 27 -7.19 -3.11 4.61
C SER A 27 -7.03 -3.85 3.28
N LEU A 28 -5.79 -4.12 2.86
CA LEU A 28 -5.48 -4.88 1.64
C LEU A 28 -5.85 -6.37 1.76
N ARG A 29 -5.67 -6.96 2.94
CA ARG A 29 -5.92 -8.40 3.18
C ARG A 29 -7.37 -8.71 3.54
N ILE A 30 -8.08 -7.75 4.12
CA ILE A 30 -9.43 -7.93 4.66
C ILE A 30 -10.35 -6.84 4.09
N PRO A 31 -10.97 -7.08 2.91
CA PRO A 31 -11.81 -6.08 2.25
C PRO A 31 -13.00 -5.59 3.10
N SER A 32 -13.55 -6.43 3.97
CA SER A 32 -14.63 -6.04 4.88
C SER A 32 -14.21 -4.94 5.87
N VAL A 33 -12.95 -4.95 6.31
CA VAL A 33 -12.38 -3.95 7.22
C VAL A 33 -12.03 -2.65 6.50
N ASN A 34 -11.70 -2.70 5.20
CA ASN A 34 -11.39 -1.50 4.41
C ASN A 34 -12.55 -0.47 4.41
N SER A 35 -13.80 -0.96 4.38
CA SER A 35 -15.00 -0.12 4.43
C SER A 35 -15.14 0.68 5.74
N LEU A 36 -14.59 0.16 6.83
CA LEU A 36 -14.52 0.81 8.13
C LEU A 36 -13.28 1.72 8.23
N GLU A 37 -12.13 1.22 7.79
CA GLU A 37 -10.86 1.95 7.78
C GLU A 37 -10.97 3.28 7.03
N SER A 38 -11.65 3.29 5.87
CA SER A 38 -11.89 4.51 5.09
C SER A 38 -12.70 5.59 5.82
N ARG A 39 -13.46 5.23 6.87
CA ARG A 39 -14.25 6.16 7.68
C ARG A 39 -13.49 6.68 8.90
N ILE A 40 -12.36 6.06 9.25
CA ILE A 40 -11.58 6.39 10.44
C ILE A 40 -10.38 7.25 10.02
N PRO A 41 -10.20 8.45 10.61
CA PRO A 41 -9.06 9.29 10.30
C PRO A 41 -7.73 8.55 10.44
N LEU A 42 -6.85 8.74 9.46
CA LEU A 42 -5.49 8.21 9.49
C LEU A 42 -4.55 9.28 10.05
N LYS A 43 -3.87 8.96 11.15
CA LYS A 43 -2.86 9.85 11.76
C LYS A 43 -1.48 9.45 11.23
N VAL A 44 -0.87 10.32 10.44
CA VAL A 44 0.49 10.16 9.90
C VAL A 44 1.34 11.35 10.31
N GLU A 45 2.62 11.10 10.55
CA GLU A 45 3.59 12.15 10.91
C GLU A 45 4.05 12.90 9.65
N ASN A 46 4.33 12.15 8.59
CA ASN A 46 4.82 12.69 7.33
C ASN A 46 4.09 12.03 6.15
N LEU A 47 3.61 12.85 5.22
CA LEU A 47 2.99 12.39 3.98
C LEU A 47 3.64 13.10 2.80
N THR A 48 4.18 12.33 1.86
CA THR A 48 4.70 12.86 0.60
C THR A 48 4.01 12.14 -0.55
N LEU A 49 3.33 12.90 -1.40
CA LEU A 49 2.72 12.39 -2.62
C LEU A 49 3.56 12.85 -3.81
N SER A 50 3.94 11.92 -4.66
CA SER A 50 4.63 12.21 -5.92
C SER A 50 4.01 11.39 -7.04
N ARG A 51 4.39 11.70 -8.29
CA ARG A 51 3.86 11.02 -9.47
C ARG A 51 4.04 9.48 -9.42
N GLU A 52 5.12 9.00 -8.83
CA GLU A 52 5.53 7.59 -8.91
C GLU A 52 5.56 6.89 -7.55
N LYS A 53 5.64 7.65 -6.46
CA LYS A 53 5.72 7.11 -5.10
C LYS A 53 4.87 7.91 -4.11
N THR A 54 4.35 7.19 -3.13
CA THR A 54 3.69 7.75 -1.94
C THR A 54 4.50 7.37 -0.73
N LYS A 55 5.03 8.36 0.00
CA LYS A 55 5.76 8.13 1.25
C LYS A 55 4.85 8.42 2.43
N VAL A 56 4.70 7.44 3.33
CA VAL A 56 3.96 7.57 4.58
C VAL A 56 4.93 7.28 5.73
N ASN A 57 5.18 8.29 6.55
CA ASN A 57 6.22 8.29 7.57
C ASN A 57 7.57 7.86 6.96
N ARG A 58 8.11 6.72 7.40
CA ARG A 58 9.38 6.13 6.90
C ARG A 58 9.20 5.15 5.73
N PHE A 59 7.97 4.82 5.35
CA PHE A 59 7.68 3.81 4.33
C PHE A 59 7.37 4.45 2.99
N SER A 60 7.94 3.91 1.91
CA SER A 60 7.68 4.35 0.53
C SER A 60 6.88 3.29 -0.21
N TYR A 61 5.74 3.68 -0.75
CA TYR A 61 4.85 2.87 -1.57
C TYR A 61 5.03 3.26 -3.03
N GLN A 62 5.27 2.28 -3.88
CA GLN A 62 5.43 2.46 -5.33
C GLN A 62 4.52 1.49 -6.05
N ILE A 63 4.01 1.91 -7.21
CA ILE A 63 3.23 1.04 -8.08
C ILE A 63 4.24 0.32 -9.00
N GLY A 64 4.27 -1.01 -8.91
CA GLY A 64 5.04 -1.85 -9.82
C GLY A 64 4.13 -2.65 -10.74
N VAL A 65 4.58 -2.91 -11.97
CA VAL A 65 3.89 -3.82 -12.89
C VAL A 65 4.45 -5.23 -12.66
N TYR A 66 3.63 -6.13 -12.12
CA TYR A 66 3.95 -7.55 -12.08
C TYR A 66 3.60 -8.16 -13.44
N LEU A 67 4.61 -8.72 -14.11
CA LEU A 67 4.47 -9.35 -15.42
C LEU A 67 4.67 -10.85 -15.25
N ASP A 68 3.62 -11.62 -15.50
CA ASP A 68 3.64 -13.09 -15.51
C ASP A 68 3.54 -13.60 -16.95
N TYR A 69 4.58 -14.31 -17.40
CA TYR A 69 4.66 -14.90 -18.73
C TYR A 69 4.35 -16.42 -18.73
N GLY A 70 4.04 -16.99 -17.57
CA GLY A 70 3.86 -18.44 -17.41
C GLY A 70 5.12 -19.20 -17.84
N ARG A 71 4.95 -20.19 -18.74
CA ARG A 71 6.07 -20.97 -19.33
C ARG A 71 6.69 -20.32 -20.57
N HIS A 72 6.23 -19.15 -20.98
CA HIS A 72 6.73 -18.49 -22.19
C HIS A 72 7.97 -17.67 -21.90
N GLU A 73 8.80 -17.49 -22.90
CA GLU A 73 9.94 -16.58 -22.84
C GLU A 73 9.45 -15.13 -22.68
N ILE A 74 10.15 -14.35 -21.84
CA ILE A 74 9.87 -12.93 -21.64
C ILE A 74 10.04 -12.22 -22.98
N PRO A 75 9.03 -11.49 -23.50
CA PRO A 75 9.14 -10.75 -24.74
C PRO A 75 10.29 -9.74 -24.69
N PHE A 76 11.12 -9.72 -25.74
CA PHE A 76 12.36 -8.92 -25.80
C PHE A 76 12.16 -7.42 -25.44
N GLY A 77 11.00 -6.84 -25.75
CA GLY A 77 10.66 -5.45 -25.44
C GLY A 77 10.51 -5.12 -23.95
N VAL A 78 10.40 -6.12 -23.08
CA VAL A 78 10.19 -5.95 -21.63
C VAL A 78 11.52 -5.75 -20.90
N TYR A 79 12.60 -6.37 -21.37
CA TYR A 79 13.93 -6.29 -20.75
C TYR A 79 14.46 -4.85 -20.66
N LYS A 80 14.11 -3.98 -21.62
CA LYS A 80 14.55 -2.58 -21.59
C LYS A 80 13.88 -1.77 -20.49
N ARG A 81 12.62 -2.03 -20.13
CA ARG A 81 11.91 -1.22 -19.11
C ARG A 81 12.48 -1.40 -17.71
N ARG A 82 12.80 -2.65 -17.34
CA ARG A 82 13.26 -3.00 -15.99
C ARG A 82 14.61 -2.34 -15.63
N GLN A 83 15.53 -2.21 -16.59
CA GLN A 83 16.82 -1.53 -16.36
C GLN A 83 16.73 0.00 -16.19
N PHE A 84 15.67 0.64 -16.69
CA PHE A 84 15.45 2.07 -16.46
C PHE A 84 14.88 2.34 -15.06
N GLU A 85 13.99 1.47 -14.57
CA GLU A 85 13.38 1.58 -13.22
C GLU A 85 14.37 1.25 -12.10
N GLU A 86 15.30 0.30 -12.32
CA GLU A 86 16.36 0.00 -11.35
C GLU A 86 17.35 1.15 -11.20
N ARG A 87 17.66 1.85 -12.30
CA ARG A 87 18.59 3.00 -12.28
C ARG A 87 18.01 4.21 -11.56
N THR A 88 16.71 4.48 -11.63
CA THR A 88 16.10 5.63 -10.93
C THR A 88 15.95 5.41 -9.43
N SER A 89 15.85 4.15 -8.97
CA SER A 89 15.78 3.83 -7.53
C SER A 89 17.10 4.15 -6.79
N THR A 90 18.25 4.03 -7.46
CA THR A 90 19.57 4.26 -6.86
C THR A 90 19.89 5.73 -6.60
N TYR A 91 19.26 6.69 -7.30
CA TYR A 91 19.56 8.13 -7.16
C TYR A 91 18.80 8.85 -6.04
N PHE A 92 17.91 8.17 -5.30
CA PHE A 92 17.08 8.80 -4.25
C PHE A 92 17.26 8.17 -2.87
N SER A 93 18.43 7.56 -2.62
CA SER A 93 18.83 6.99 -1.32
C SER A 93 19.93 7.79 -0.61
N GLU A 94 20.04 9.09 -0.90
CA GLU A 94 20.83 10.04 -0.09
C GLU A 94 19.90 10.98 0.69
#